data_AF-A0A9E4YEZ9-F1
#
_entry.id   AF-A0A9E4YEZ9-F1
#
_cell.length_a   1.000
_cell.length_b   1.000
_cell.length_c   1.000
_cell.angle_alpha   90.00
_cell.angle_beta   90.00
_cell.angle_gamma   90.00
#
_symmetry.space_group_name_H-M   'P 1'
#
loop_
_entity.id
_entity.type
_entity.pdbx_description
1 polymer ?
#
loop_
_entity_poly.entity_id
_entity_poly.type
_entity_poly.pdbx_seq_one_letter_code
_entity_poly.pdbx_strand_id
1 'polypeptide(L)'
;MIRSSRPGDRVLLVGTRKHPLASIRRETVGAVAAAFALFRDVFTQTIVLPVIAFLALLVIIVPVPIFLIERTSDEADVTSYWIGLWWAVSAFTTVGHSDVDLVTAPGRVLGSVFTMVSVALFFGSVIAAFSSYFLLTWRKPKRQVIDTITYYLQRIEQLSVEEIDELEEITAGVLHSAKERAVAHDEDAQDEDAQDEDAP
;
A
#
# COMPACT_ATOMS: atom_id res chain seq x y z
N MET A 1 -20.96 61.64 -31.80
CA MET A 1 -19.53 61.86 -31.48
C MET A 1 -18.94 60.50 -31.14
N ILE A 2 -18.27 59.87 -32.11
CA ILE A 2 -17.75 58.49 -32.02
C ILE A 2 -16.28 58.60 -31.58
N ARG A 3 -15.88 57.94 -30.49
CA ARG A 3 -14.49 57.88 -30.04
C ARG A 3 -13.98 56.47 -30.22
N SER A 4 -12.94 56.33 -31.04
CA SER A 4 -12.22 55.10 -31.34
C SER A 4 -11.37 54.66 -30.14
N SER A 5 -11.50 53.40 -29.73
CA SER A 5 -10.55 52.74 -28.83
C SER A 5 -9.63 51.85 -29.65
N ARG A 6 -8.32 52.06 -29.45
CA ARG A 6 -7.23 51.38 -30.18
C ARG A 6 -7.13 49.90 -29.76
N PRO A 7 -6.72 49.00 -30.68
CA PRO A 7 -6.51 47.59 -30.36
C PRO A 7 -5.06 47.41 -29.88
N GLY A 8 -4.85 47.03 -28.61
CA GLY A 8 -3.45 46.80 -28.18
C GLY A 8 -3.12 46.64 -26.71
N ASP A 9 -4.05 46.78 -25.75
CA ASP A 9 -3.79 46.48 -24.34
C ASP A 9 -4.47 45.15 -24.00
N ARG A 10 -3.78 44.05 -24.29
CA ARG A 10 -3.04 43.27 -23.30
C ARG A 10 -3.92 42.82 -22.12
N VAL A 11 -4.38 41.58 -22.16
CA VAL A 11 -3.66 40.37 -21.68
C VAL A 11 -4.23 39.96 -20.33
N LEU A 12 -4.84 38.76 -20.32
CA LEU A 12 -5.00 37.83 -19.20
C LEU A 12 -5.58 38.41 -17.90
N LEU A 13 -6.91 38.43 -17.80
CA LEU A 13 -7.58 38.17 -16.53
C LEU A 13 -7.97 36.69 -16.47
N VAL A 14 -6.96 35.83 -16.39
CA VAL A 14 -7.16 34.47 -15.87
C VAL A 14 -7.45 34.64 -14.39
N GLY A 15 -8.73 34.56 -14.04
CA GLY A 15 -9.18 34.53 -12.66
C GLY A 15 -8.47 33.38 -11.94
N THR A 16 -7.53 33.72 -11.08
CA THR A 16 -6.93 32.77 -10.15
C THR A 16 -8.03 32.33 -9.18
N ARG A 17 -8.68 31.21 -9.49
CA ARG A 17 -9.51 30.51 -8.52
C ARG A 17 -8.62 30.19 -7.32
N LYS A 18 -8.83 30.91 -6.22
CA LYS A 18 -8.21 30.61 -4.93
C LYS A 18 -8.65 29.19 -4.55
N HIS A 19 -7.74 28.23 -4.66
CA HIS A 19 -7.93 26.91 -4.09
C HIS A 19 -8.07 27.07 -2.56
N PRO A 20 -9.17 26.65 -1.93
CA PRO A 20 -9.26 26.66 -0.48
C PRO A 20 -8.33 25.55 0.06
N LEU A 21 -7.09 25.93 0.40
CA LEU A 21 -6.15 25.11 1.17
C LEU A 21 -6.62 25.08 2.62
N ALA A 22 -7.70 24.36 2.89
CA ALA A 22 -8.28 24.26 4.23
C ALA A 22 -8.80 22.85 4.49
N SER A 23 -7.92 21.85 4.56
CA SER A 23 -8.29 20.56 5.17
C SER A 23 -7.14 19.67 5.67
N ILE A 24 -5.92 20.17 5.88
CA ILE A 24 -4.79 19.35 6.39
C ILE A 24 -4.80 19.27 7.93
N ARG A 25 -5.97 19.20 8.56
CA ARG A 25 -6.10 19.11 10.04
C ARG A 25 -7.18 18.13 10.49
N ARG A 26 -7.37 17.04 9.74
CA ARG A 26 -8.27 15.92 10.10
C ARG A 26 -7.62 14.54 10.06
N GLU A 27 -6.38 14.43 9.60
CA GLU A 27 -5.78 13.13 9.29
C GLU A 27 -5.30 12.36 10.52
N THR A 28 -4.87 13.02 11.59
CA THR A 28 -4.41 12.36 12.82
C THR A 28 -5.55 11.71 13.61
N VAL A 29 -6.72 12.34 13.70
CA VAL A 29 -7.88 11.77 14.40
C VAL A 29 -8.41 10.55 13.65
N GLY A 30 -8.42 10.61 12.32
CA GLY A 30 -8.78 9.48 11.46
C GLY A 30 -7.74 8.34 11.51
N ALA A 31 -6.45 8.66 11.55
CA ALA A 31 -5.37 7.67 11.66
C ALA A 31 -5.36 6.96 13.02
N VAL A 32 -5.58 7.69 14.12
CA VAL A 32 -5.69 7.11 15.46
C VAL A 32 -6.95 6.26 15.60
N ALA A 33 -8.10 6.75 15.09
CA ALA A 33 -9.33 5.96 15.08
C ALA A 33 -9.23 4.71 14.18
N ALA A 34 -8.55 4.82 13.03
CA ALA A 34 -8.28 3.69 12.16
C ALA A 34 -7.29 2.71 12.80
N ALA A 35 -6.23 3.18 13.47
CA ALA A 35 -5.32 2.35 14.22
C ALA A 35 -6.03 1.61 15.36
N PHE A 36 -6.94 2.29 16.07
CA PHE A 36 -7.74 1.69 17.13
C PHE A 36 -8.77 0.69 16.58
N ALA A 37 -9.40 1.00 15.45
CA ALA A 37 -10.33 0.09 14.77
C ALA A 37 -9.61 -1.15 14.25
N LEU A 38 -8.42 -1.00 13.65
CA LEU A 38 -7.56 -2.12 13.23
C LEU A 38 -7.04 -2.91 14.42
N PHE A 39 -6.64 -2.26 15.50
CA PHE A 39 -6.25 -2.94 16.74
C PHE A 39 -7.40 -3.80 17.26
N ARG A 40 -8.61 -3.25 17.32
CA ARG A 40 -9.83 -3.98 17.69
C ARG A 40 -10.12 -5.12 16.70
N ASP A 41 -9.99 -4.88 15.41
CA ASP A 41 -10.28 -5.88 14.37
C ASP A 41 -9.26 -7.02 14.42
N VAL A 42 -7.97 -6.72 14.61
CA VAL A 42 -6.93 -7.70 14.91
C VAL A 42 -7.28 -8.47 16.18
N PHE A 43 -7.65 -7.78 17.26
CA PHE A 43 -8.03 -8.46 18.51
C PHE A 43 -9.29 -9.34 18.40
N THR A 44 -10.23 -9.00 17.51
CA THR A 44 -11.53 -9.67 17.40
C THR A 44 -11.57 -10.72 16.28
N GLN A 45 -10.85 -10.51 15.17
CA GLN A 45 -10.82 -11.40 14.00
C GLN A 45 -9.54 -12.24 13.85
N THR A 46 -8.43 -11.93 14.55
CA THR A 46 -7.16 -12.69 14.38
C THR A 46 -6.84 -13.64 15.52
N ILE A 47 -5.82 -14.47 15.29
CA ILE A 47 -5.27 -15.51 16.17
C ILE A 47 -4.86 -15.01 17.57
N VAL A 48 -4.83 -13.69 17.81
CA VAL A 48 -4.37 -13.08 19.07
C VAL A 48 -5.25 -13.45 20.26
N LEU A 49 -6.58 -13.34 20.14
CA LEU A 49 -7.50 -13.69 21.24
C LEU A 49 -7.38 -15.17 21.65
N PRO A 50 -7.42 -16.15 20.73
CA PRO A 50 -7.22 -17.55 21.10
C PRO A 50 -5.81 -17.83 21.62
N VAL A 51 -4.77 -17.14 21.13
CA VAL A 51 -3.40 -17.29 21.67
C VAL A 51 -3.30 -16.77 23.11
N ILE A 52 -3.88 -15.61 23.43
CA ILE A 52 -3.91 -15.08 24.80
C ILE A 52 -4.71 -16.00 25.72
N ALA A 53 -5.88 -16.48 25.28
CA ALA A 53 -6.68 -17.43 26.05
C ALA A 53 -5.94 -18.74 26.29
N PHE A 54 -5.24 -19.26 25.27
CA PHE A 54 -4.42 -20.46 25.39
C PHE A 54 -3.22 -20.26 26.32
N LEU A 55 -2.56 -19.10 26.26
CA LEU A 55 -1.45 -18.77 27.15
C LEU A 55 -1.94 -18.62 28.60
N ALA A 56 -3.08 -17.95 28.83
CA ALA A 56 -3.70 -17.86 30.15
C ALA A 56 -4.05 -19.24 30.71
N LEU A 57 -4.58 -20.13 29.86
CA LEU A 57 -4.85 -21.52 30.23
C LEU A 57 -3.56 -22.27 30.63
N LEU A 58 -2.48 -22.13 29.85
CA LEU A 58 -1.19 -22.73 30.18
C LEU A 58 -0.64 -22.23 31.51
N VAL A 59 -0.71 -20.92 31.77
CA VAL A 59 -0.25 -20.32 33.03
C VAL A 59 -0.99 -20.89 34.24
N ILE A 60 -2.27 -21.23 34.10
CA ILE A 60 -3.07 -21.83 35.19
C ILE A 60 -2.77 -23.33 35.37
N ILE A 61 -2.59 -24.05 34.26
CA ILE A 61 -2.45 -25.52 34.26
C ILE A 61 -1.02 -25.97 34.60
N VAL A 62 0.00 -25.35 34.01
CA VAL A 62 1.41 -25.79 34.11
C VAL A 62 1.99 -25.78 35.53
N PRO A 63 1.60 -24.87 36.44
CA PRO A 63 2.02 -24.93 37.84
C PRO A 63 1.62 -26.23 38.56
N VAL A 64 0.55 -26.90 38.13
CA VAL A 64 0.08 -28.14 38.78
C VAL A 64 1.12 -29.27 38.67
N PRO A 65 1.55 -29.71 37.46
CA PRO A 65 2.59 -30.72 37.33
C PRO A 65 3.93 -30.25 37.90
N ILE A 66 4.29 -28.96 37.78
CA ILE A 66 5.51 -28.42 38.39
C ILE A 66 5.49 -28.63 39.91
N PHE A 67 4.42 -28.22 40.58
CA PHE A 67 4.24 -28.40 42.02
C PHE A 67 4.27 -29.88 42.43
N LEU A 68 3.63 -30.76 41.66
CA LEU A 68 3.61 -32.20 41.96
C LEU A 68 4.96 -32.89 41.81
N ILE A 69 5.81 -32.38 40.92
CA ILE A 69 7.17 -32.87 40.71
C ILE A 69 8.10 -32.31 41.79
N GLU A 70 8.09 -30.99 41.99
CA GLU A 70 8.99 -30.30 42.92
C GLU A 70 8.79 -30.75 44.37
N ARG A 71 7.55 -31.03 44.81
CA ARG A 71 7.27 -31.56 46.17
C ARG A 71 7.96 -32.89 46.51
N THR A 72 8.57 -33.55 45.53
CA THR A 72 9.33 -34.80 45.71
C THR A 72 10.75 -34.54 46.21
N SER A 73 11.22 -33.29 46.12
CA SER A 73 12.52 -32.84 46.61
C SER A 73 12.37 -32.16 47.97
N ASP A 74 13.28 -32.45 48.90
CA ASP A 74 13.35 -31.77 50.21
C ASP A 74 13.87 -30.32 50.09
N GLU A 75 14.53 -29.98 48.97
CA GLU A 75 15.07 -28.65 48.67
C GLU A 75 14.10 -27.79 47.83
N ALA A 76 12.83 -28.15 47.73
CA ALA A 76 11.90 -27.51 46.83
C ALA A 76 11.47 -26.09 47.27
N ASP A 77 11.79 -25.08 46.47
CA ASP A 77 11.29 -23.71 46.67
C ASP A 77 9.78 -23.59 46.38
N VAL A 78 9.26 -24.43 45.48
CA VAL A 78 7.84 -24.45 45.08
C VAL A 78 6.99 -25.23 46.10
N THR A 79 6.75 -24.61 47.25
CA THR A 79 6.03 -25.23 48.38
C THR A 79 4.50 -25.19 48.28
N SER A 80 3.94 -24.35 47.39
CA SER A 80 2.49 -24.26 47.17
C SER A 80 2.16 -23.99 45.70
N TYR A 81 0.93 -24.31 45.30
CA TYR A 81 0.42 -24.00 43.96
C TYR A 81 0.57 -22.51 43.61
N TRP A 82 0.35 -21.62 44.59
CA TRP A 82 0.45 -20.17 44.36
C TRP A 82 1.86 -19.71 44.03
N ILE A 83 2.89 -20.34 44.63
CA ILE A 83 4.29 -20.07 44.30
C ILE A 83 4.59 -20.56 42.88
N GLY A 84 4.10 -21.74 42.51
CA GLY A 84 4.23 -22.25 41.14
C GLY A 84 3.50 -21.38 40.11
N LEU A 85 2.33 -20.85 40.45
CA LEU A 85 1.57 -19.93 39.60
C LEU A 85 2.31 -18.61 39.42
N TRP A 86 2.85 -18.04 40.51
CA TRP A 86 3.69 -16.86 40.46
C TRP A 86 4.93 -17.06 39.58
N TRP A 87 5.60 -18.21 39.73
CA TRP A 87 6.72 -18.59 38.88
C TRP A 87 6.32 -18.64 37.41
N ALA A 88 5.21 -19.30 37.07
CA ALA A 88 4.74 -19.41 35.69
C ALA A 88 4.37 -18.05 35.09
N VAL A 89 3.72 -17.17 35.87
CA VAL A 89 3.41 -15.80 35.45
C VAL A 89 4.68 -15.03 35.11
N SER A 90 5.69 -15.18 35.95
CA SER A 90 6.96 -14.47 35.83
C SER A 90 7.81 -14.99 34.67
N ALA A 91 7.71 -16.28 34.37
CA ALA A 91 8.41 -16.92 33.27
C ALA A 91 7.86 -16.46 31.91
N PHE A 92 6.52 -16.43 31.71
CA PHE A 92 5.97 -15.98 30.42
C PHE A 92 6.12 -14.46 30.20
N THR A 93 6.09 -13.66 31.27
CA THR A 93 6.27 -12.20 31.20
C THR A 93 7.74 -11.82 30.99
N THR A 94 8.65 -12.80 30.95
CA THR A 94 10.12 -12.60 30.86
C THR A 94 10.72 -11.75 31.97
N VAL A 95 9.97 -11.48 33.04
CA VAL A 95 10.50 -10.81 34.23
C VAL A 95 11.58 -11.70 34.85
N GLY A 96 11.26 -12.99 35.00
CA GLY A 96 12.12 -13.95 35.69
C GLY A 96 12.25 -13.63 37.19
N HIS A 97 12.27 -14.66 38.05
CA HIS A 97 12.56 -14.48 39.47
C HIS A 97 13.82 -15.25 39.84
N SER A 98 14.63 -14.66 40.71
CA SER A 98 15.81 -15.29 41.32
C SER A 98 15.49 -16.08 42.58
N ASP A 99 14.30 -15.89 43.14
CA ASP A 99 13.98 -16.31 44.52
C ASP A 99 13.27 -17.67 44.59
N VAL A 100 12.84 -18.19 43.44
CA VAL A 100 12.12 -19.46 43.34
C VAL A 100 12.64 -20.17 42.09
N ASP A 101 13.39 -21.26 42.29
CA ASP A 101 13.91 -22.08 41.21
C ASP A 101 13.30 -23.49 41.21
N LEU A 102 13.32 -24.12 40.03
CA LEU A 102 13.00 -25.54 39.89
C LEU A 102 14.25 -26.35 40.19
N VAL A 103 14.23 -27.10 41.28
CA VAL A 103 15.41 -27.87 41.72
C VAL A 103 15.43 -29.23 41.04
N THR A 104 14.26 -29.81 40.76
CA THR A 104 14.18 -31.13 40.14
C THR A 104 14.54 -31.11 38.65
N ALA A 105 15.29 -32.10 38.19
CA ALA A 105 15.59 -32.27 36.76
C ALA A 105 14.33 -32.30 35.86
N PRO A 106 13.29 -33.11 36.14
CA PRO A 106 12.05 -33.07 35.36
C PRO A 106 11.31 -31.73 35.44
N GLY A 107 11.32 -31.05 36.59
CA GLY A 107 10.75 -29.71 36.75
C GLY A 107 11.44 -28.70 35.84
N ARG A 108 12.77 -28.69 35.80
CA ARG A 108 13.55 -27.79 34.92
C ARG A 108 13.28 -28.02 33.44
N VAL A 109 13.12 -29.28 33.02
CA VAL A 109 12.76 -29.60 31.62
C VAL A 109 11.35 -29.06 31.32
N LEU A 110 10.38 -29.33 32.16
CA LEU A 110 9.01 -28.84 31.97
C LEU A 110 8.93 -27.31 31.97
N GLY A 111 9.60 -26.67 32.93
CA GLY A 111 9.68 -25.22 33.06
C GLY A 111 10.35 -24.57 31.86
N SER A 112 11.47 -25.13 31.35
CA SER A 112 12.15 -24.58 30.18
C SER A 112 11.30 -24.67 28.90
N VAL A 113 10.61 -25.80 28.68
CA VAL A 113 9.66 -25.96 27.56
C VAL A 113 8.51 -24.95 27.68
N PHE A 114 7.93 -24.81 28.89
CA PHE A 114 6.88 -23.84 29.14
C PHE A 114 7.32 -22.41 28.84
N THR A 115 8.49 -21.99 29.35
CA THR A 115 9.03 -20.65 29.11
C THR A 115 9.25 -20.42 27.61
N MET A 116 9.85 -21.37 26.90
CA MET A 116 10.12 -21.22 25.47
C MET A 116 8.83 -21.06 24.65
N VAL A 117 7.82 -21.89 24.91
CA VAL A 117 6.52 -21.81 24.23
C VAL A 117 5.80 -20.50 24.58
N SER A 118 5.77 -20.13 25.86
CA SER A 118 5.01 -18.96 26.32
C SER A 118 5.60 -17.66 25.79
N VAL A 119 6.93 -17.52 25.79
CA VAL A 119 7.63 -16.36 25.22
C VAL A 119 7.41 -16.28 23.70
N ALA A 120 7.53 -17.40 22.98
CA ALA A 120 7.30 -17.44 21.54
C ALA A 120 5.86 -17.03 21.17
N LEU A 121 4.87 -17.50 21.93
CA LEU A 121 3.46 -17.14 21.73
C LEU A 121 3.20 -15.67 22.06
N PHE A 122 3.70 -15.19 23.20
CA PHE A 122 3.50 -13.81 23.63
C PHE A 122 4.13 -12.82 22.64
N PHE A 123 5.45 -12.90 22.43
CA PHE A 123 6.14 -11.99 21.52
C PHE A 123 5.74 -12.21 20.06
N GLY A 124 5.50 -13.46 19.64
CA GLY A 124 5.01 -13.76 18.30
C GLY A 124 3.68 -13.08 18.01
N SER A 125 2.75 -13.07 18.97
CA SER A 125 1.46 -12.38 18.83
C SER A 125 1.62 -10.86 18.75
N VAL A 126 2.52 -10.28 19.55
CA VAL A 126 2.82 -8.85 19.55
C VAL A 126 3.43 -8.43 18.21
N ILE A 127 4.47 -9.14 17.75
CA ILE A 127 5.13 -8.88 16.46
C ILE A 127 4.15 -9.02 15.30
N ALA A 128 3.29 -10.03 15.32
CA ALA A 128 2.27 -10.22 14.29
C ALA A 128 1.28 -9.04 14.24
N ALA A 129 0.85 -8.52 15.40
CA ALA A 129 -0.01 -7.35 15.49
C ALA A 129 0.67 -6.10 14.90
N PHE A 130 1.94 -5.86 15.26
CA PHE A 130 2.73 -4.75 14.70
C PHE A 130 2.94 -4.90 13.18
N SER A 131 3.28 -6.10 12.72
CA SER A 131 3.49 -6.38 11.30
C SER A 131 2.22 -6.11 10.49
N SER A 132 1.06 -6.53 11.01
CA SER A 132 -0.23 -6.24 10.37
C SER A 132 -0.49 -4.74 10.24
N TYR A 133 -0.21 -3.95 11.29
CA TYR A 133 -0.33 -2.49 11.24
C TYR A 133 0.52 -1.87 10.14
N PHE A 134 1.80 -2.25 10.06
CA PHE A 134 2.68 -1.74 9.01
C PHE A 134 2.22 -2.21 7.62
N LEU A 135 1.95 -3.49 7.43
CA LEU A 135 1.49 -4.04 6.15
C LEU A 135 0.23 -3.33 5.61
N LEU A 136 -0.68 -2.92 6.50
CA LEU A 136 -1.88 -2.18 6.13
C LEU A 136 -1.57 -0.74 5.71
N THR A 137 -0.60 -0.08 6.35
CA THR A 137 -0.14 1.26 5.97
C THR A 137 0.47 1.28 4.56
N TRP A 138 1.17 0.21 4.16
CA TRP A 138 1.80 0.11 2.83
C TRP A 138 0.85 -0.42 1.74
N ARG A 139 -0.38 -0.81 2.07
CA ARG A 139 -1.32 -1.46 1.14
C ARG A 139 -2.32 -0.53 0.41
N LYS A 140 -2.17 0.79 0.46
CA LYS A 140 -2.98 1.73 -0.36
C LYS A 140 -2.23 2.21 -1.61
N PRO A 141 -2.87 2.33 -2.80
CA PRO A 141 -3.67 1.33 -3.50
C PRO A 141 -3.10 1.06 -4.92
N LYS A 142 -2.75 -0.19 -5.24
CA LYS A 142 -2.45 -0.60 -6.63
C LYS A 142 -3.65 -0.48 -7.58
N ARG A 143 -4.87 -0.26 -7.08
CA ARG A 143 -6.09 -0.13 -7.90
C ARG A 143 -6.18 1.17 -8.69
N GLN A 144 -5.73 2.30 -8.15
CA GLN A 144 -5.75 3.57 -8.90
C GLN A 144 -4.86 3.51 -10.15
N VAL A 145 -3.73 2.80 -10.08
CA VAL A 145 -2.83 2.64 -11.22
C VAL A 145 -3.48 1.78 -12.30
N ILE A 146 -4.18 0.71 -11.93
CA ILE A 146 -4.90 -0.17 -12.88
C ILE A 146 -6.04 0.60 -13.54
N ASP A 147 -6.89 1.29 -12.76
CA ASP A 147 -8.02 2.05 -13.31
C ASP A 147 -7.56 3.19 -14.23
N THR A 148 -6.45 3.85 -13.88
CA THR A 148 -5.85 4.90 -14.72
C THR A 148 -5.29 4.34 -16.03
N ILE A 149 -4.59 3.20 -15.98
CA ILE A 149 -4.09 2.52 -17.17
C ILE A 149 -5.26 2.06 -18.07
N THR A 150 -6.30 1.46 -17.50
CA THR A 150 -7.50 1.04 -18.24
C THR A 150 -8.21 2.22 -18.88
N TYR A 151 -8.34 3.35 -18.17
CA TYR A 151 -8.93 4.58 -18.71
C TYR A 151 -8.14 5.13 -19.91
N TYR A 152 -6.81 5.16 -19.85
CA TYR A 152 -5.97 5.63 -20.96
C TYR A 152 -6.04 4.70 -22.19
N LEU A 153 -6.07 3.39 -21.98
CA LEU A 153 -6.20 2.43 -23.09
C LEU A 153 -7.54 2.57 -23.81
N GLN A 154 -8.62 2.76 -23.05
CA GLN A 154 -9.96 2.93 -23.61
C GLN A 154 -10.13 4.26 -24.37
N ARG A 155 -9.41 5.30 -23.94
CA ARG A 155 -9.35 6.60 -24.64
C ARG A 155 -8.68 6.50 -26.00
N ILE A 156 -7.62 5.69 -26.13
CA ILE A 156 -6.87 5.53 -27.38
C ILE A 156 -7.70 4.74 -28.41
N GLU A 157 -8.41 3.70 -27.97
CA GLU A 157 -9.27 2.88 -28.84
C GLU A 157 -10.47 3.66 -29.41
N GLN A 158 -10.94 4.71 -28.72
CA GLN A 158 -12.04 5.57 -29.19
C GLN A 158 -11.58 6.75 -30.06
N LEU A 159 -10.30 7.12 -30.06
CA LEU A 159 -9.77 8.21 -30.88
C LEU A 159 -9.09 7.73 -32.17
N SER A 160 -8.75 6.43 -32.29
CA SER A 160 -7.92 5.93 -33.40
C SER A 160 -8.66 5.62 -34.70
N VAL A 161 -9.98 5.74 -34.80
CA VAL A 161 -10.72 5.39 -36.04
C VAL A 161 -11.08 6.64 -36.84
N GLU A 162 -11.47 7.74 -36.18
CA GLU A 162 -11.85 8.99 -36.85
C GLU A 162 -10.63 9.76 -37.40
N GLU A 163 -9.50 9.76 -36.68
CA GLU A 163 -8.29 10.51 -37.07
C GLU A 163 -7.52 9.83 -38.23
N ILE A 164 -7.76 8.54 -38.49
CA ILE A 164 -7.11 7.82 -39.60
C ILE A 164 -7.71 8.23 -40.94
N ASP A 165 -9.05 8.34 -41.02
CA ASP A 165 -9.73 8.78 -42.24
C ASP A 165 -9.40 10.25 -42.57
N GLU A 166 -9.29 11.11 -41.56
CA GLU A 166 -8.90 12.52 -41.75
C GLU A 166 -7.43 12.66 -42.23
N LEU A 167 -6.53 11.80 -41.75
CA LEU A 167 -5.14 11.76 -42.24
C LEU A 167 -5.04 11.22 -43.67
N GLU A 168 -5.86 10.24 -44.04
CA GLU A 168 -5.93 9.71 -45.41
C GLU A 168 -6.44 10.78 -46.38
N GLU A 169 -7.47 11.53 -45.99
CA GLU A 169 -8.03 12.62 -46.81
C GLU A 169 -7.03 13.76 -47.03
N ILE A 170 -6.33 14.20 -45.98
CA ILE A 170 -5.30 15.23 -46.09
C ILE A 170 -4.14 14.76 -46.98
N THR A 171 -3.70 13.51 -46.81
CA THR A 171 -2.59 12.94 -47.60
C THR A 171 -2.98 12.79 -49.06
N ALA A 172 -4.20 12.32 -49.34
CA ALA A 172 -4.75 12.24 -50.69
C ALA A 172 -4.86 13.63 -51.35
N GLY A 173 -5.30 14.64 -50.59
CA GLY A 173 -5.38 16.03 -51.06
C GLY A 173 -4.01 16.63 -51.41
N VAL A 174 -3.01 16.40 -50.56
CA VAL A 174 -1.63 16.87 -50.83
C VAL A 174 -1.04 16.16 -52.05
N LEU A 175 -1.23 14.85 -52.17
CA LEU A 175 -0.75 14.07 -53.32
C LEU A 175 -1.41 14.52 -54.63
N HIS A 176 -2.72 14.80 -54.60
CA HIS A 176 -3.44 15.32 -55.77
C HIS A 176 -2.91 16.69 -56.19
N SER A 177 -2.75 17.61 -55.23
CA SER A 177 -2.22 18.95 -55.51
C SER A 177 -0.76 18.94 -56.01
N ALA A 178 0.06 18.00 -55.53
CA ALA A 178 1.42 17.81 -56.01
C ALA A 178 1.43 17.25 -57.44
N LYS A 179 0.51 16.32 -57.76
CA LYS A 179 0.36 15.77 -59.11
C LYS A 179 -0.11 16.82 -60.11
N GLU A 180 -1.10 17.64 -59.77
CA GLU A 180 -1.56 18.73 -60.65
C GLU A 180 -0.45 19.75 -60.92
N ARG A 181 0.34 20.11 -59.90
CA ARG A 181 1.50 21.00 -60.08
C ARG A 181 2.59 20.40 -60.94
N ALA A 182 2.84 19.09 -60.82
CA ALA A 182 3.81 18.40 -61.66
C ALA A 182 3.34 18.33 -63.12
N VAL A 183 2.04 18.11 -63.36
CA VAL A 183 1.46 18.07 -64.71
C VAL A 183 1.46 19.46 -65.36
N ALA A 184 1.08 20.51 -64.62
CA ALA A 184 1.13 21.88 -65.13
C ALA A 184 2.57 22.32 -65.47
N HIS A 185 3.56 21.90 -64.67
CA HIS A 185 4.96 22.18 -64.95
C HIS A 185 5.50 21.38 -66.15
N ASP A 186 4.96 20.19 -66.44
CA ASP A 186 5.33 19.39 -67.62
C ASP A 186 4.67 19.93 -68.92
N GLU A 187 3.47 20.52 -68.83
CA GLU A 187 2.81 21.21 -69.94
C GLU A 187 3.51 22.55 -70.27
N ASP A 188 3.86 23.35 -69.26
CA ASP A 188 4.61 24.60 -69.46
C ASP A 188 6.02 24.36 -70.04
N ALA A 189 6.67 23.23 -69.68
CA ALA A 189 7.98 22.88 -70.23
C ALA A 189 7.93 22.40 -71.69
N GLN A 190 6.82 21.80 -72.13
CA GLN A 190 6.62 21.40 -73.53
C GLN A 190 6.25 22.58 -74.44
N ASP A 191 5.57 23.59 -73.91
CA ASP A 191 5.25 24.83 -74.64
C ASP A 191 6.47 25.77 -74.81
N GLU A 192 7.43 25.74 -73.88
CA GLU A 192 8.72 26.46 -74.04
C GLU A 192 9.63 25.80 -75.09
N ASP A 193 9.75 24.47 -75.09
CA ASP A 193 10.57 23.75 -76.10
C ASP A 193 9.97 23.84 -77.52
N ALA A 194 8.64 23.92 -77.64
CA ALA A 194 7.97 24.10 -78.94
C ALA A 194 8.11 25.53 -79.51
N GLN A 195 8.43 26.53 -78.68
CA GLN A 195 8.67 27.91 -79.13
C GLN A 195 10.12 28.17 -79.54
N ASP A 196 11.08 27.38 -79.04
CA ASP A 196 12.50 27.49 -79.40
C ASP A 196 12.87 26.73 -80.70
N GLU A 197 12.01 25.82 -81.17
CA GLU A 197 12.22 25.08 -82.44
C GLU A 197 11.81 25.87 -83.71
N ASP A 198 11.05 26.98 -83.57
CA ASP A 198 10.53 27.80 -84.68
C ASP A 198 11.18 29.20 -84.78
N ALA A 199 12.30 29.43 -84.08
CA ALA A 199 13.09 30.65 -84.19
C ALA A 199 14.04 30.59 -85.42
N PRO A 200 13.95 31.52 -86.40
CA PRO A 200 14.78 31.53 -87.61
C PRO A 200 16.24 31.98 -87.40
#